data_AF-A0AAU1R2D5-F1
#
_entry.id   AF-A0AAU1R2D5-F1
#
_cell.length_a   1.000
_cell.length_b   1.000
_cell.length_c   1.000
_cell.angle_alpha   90.00
_cell.angle_beta   90.00
_cell.angle_gamma   90.00
#
_symmetry.space_group_name_H-M   'P 1'
#
loop_
_entity.id
_entity.type
_entity.pdbx_description
1 polymer ?
#
loop_
_entity_poly.entity_id
_entity_poly.type
_entity_poly.pdbx_seq_one_letter_code
_entity_poly.pdbx_strand_id
1 'polypeptide(L)'
;MHTTPEVKTWLEKNPHIRFHFTPVGSSWLNQIEIWFGILTRQSIRRGTFSSVNVLVKQIHDYINSWNEDASPFTWTASAKEILAKVRLVQTNVKKLVNNNSN
;
A
#
# COMPACT_ATOMS: atom_id res chain seq x y z
N MET A 1 2.25 -10.91 -8.88
CA MET A 1 1.80 -10.03 -9.98
C MET A 1 3.04 -9.37 -10.60
N HIS A 2 3.06 -9.12 -11.91
CA HIS A 2 4.23 -8.75 -12.74
C HIS A 2 5.29 -9.86 -12.96
N THR A 3 4.84 -11.12 -13.07
CA THR A 3 5.72 -12.28 -13.27
C THR A 3 5.49 -13.01 -14.59
N THR A 4 4.66 -12.45 -15.49
CA THR A 4 4.33 -13.08 -16.76
C THR A 4 5.55 -13.07 -17.70
N PRO A 5 5.63 -13.99 -18.68
CA PRO A 5 6.73 -14.04 -19.64
C PRO A 5 6.95 -12.73 -20.40
N GLU A 6 5.87 -12.01 -20.71
CA GLU A 6 5.90 -10.73 -21.42
C GLU A 6 6.60 -9.66 -20.56
N VAL A 7 6.25 -9.60 -19.27
CA VAL A 7 6.87 -8.65 -18.32
C VAL A 7 8.35 -8.97 -18.12
N LYS A 8 8.72 -10.26 -18.04
CA LYS A 8 10.13 -10.67 -17.93
C LYS A 8 10.94 -10.27 -19.16
N THR A 9 10.42 -10.56 -20.35
CA THR A 9 11.05 -10.17 -21.63
C THR A 9 11.23 -8.65 -21.72
N TRP A 10 10.24 -7.90 -21.26
CA TRP A 10 10.34 -6.44 -21.24
C TRP A 10 11.42 -5.95 -20.24
N LEU A 11 11.52 -6.55 -19.06
CA LEU A 11 12.56 -6.19 -18.08
C LEU A 11 13.97 -6.47 -18.59
N GLU A 12 14.18 -7.58 -19.29
CA GLU A 12 15.47 -7.90 -19.91
C GLU A 12 15.90 -6.82 -20.91
N LYS A 13 14.94 -6.20 -21.60
CA LYS A 13 15.17 -5.08 -22.53
C LYS A 13 15.35 -3.73 -21.82
N ASN A 14 15.05 -3.63 -20.52
CA ASN A 14 15.08 -2.38 -19.75
C ASN A 14 15.96 -2.52 -18.49
N PRO A 15 17.29 -2.65 -18.64
CA PRO A 15 18.20 -3.01 -17.54
C PRO A 15 18.33 -1.94 -16.44
N HIS A 16 17.89 -0.71 -16.71
CA HIS A 16 17.88 0.38 -15.72
C HIS A 16 16.70 0.29 -14.74
N ILE A 17 15.74 -0.61 -14.98
CA ILE A 17 14.55 -0.78 -14.15
C ILE A 17 14.73 -2.00 -13.25
N ARG A 18 14.63 -1.79 -11.93
CA ARG A 18 14.67 -2.86 -10.92
C ARG A 18 13.37 -2.86 -10.12
N PHE A 19 12.72 -4.02 -10.04
CA PHE A 19 11.56 -4.18 -9.17
C PHE A 19 11.96 -4.60 -7.76
N HIS A 20 11.47 -3.86 -6.78
CA HIS A 20 11.52 -4.22 -5.37
C HIS A 20 10.15 -4.70 -4.94
N PHE A 21 10.01 -6.02 -4.76
CA PHE A 21 8.76 -6.60 -4.28
C PHE A 21 8.74 -6.59 -2.75
N THR A 22 7.65 -6.08 -2.18
CA THR A 22 7.36 -6.29 -0.76
C THR A 22 7.05 -7.77 -0.52
N PRO A 23 7.37 -8.34 0.66
CA PRO A 23 6.96 -9.70 0.99
C PRO A 23 5.46 -9.90 0.82
N VAL A 24 5.06 -11.13 0.51
CA VAL A 24 3.63 -11.49 0.39
C VAL A 24 2.90 -11.12 1.69
N GLY A 25 1.74 -10.47 1.57
CA GLY A 25 0.97 -9.97 2.71
C GLY A 25 1.50 -8.69 3.36
N SER A 26 2.57 -8.09 2.82
CA SER A 26 3.15 -6.83 3.33
C SER A 26 2.70 -5.60 2.52
N SER A 27 1.45 -5.61 2.05
CA SER A 27 0.88 -4.53 1.25
C SER A 27 0.85 -3.19 2.02
N TRP A 28 0.78 -3.25 3.35
CA TRP A 28 0.88 -2.09 4.25
C TRP A 28 2.21 -1.31 4.17
N LEU A 29 3.28 -1.90 3.61
CA LEU A 29 4.54 -1.20 3.34
C LEU A 29 4.51 -0.42 2.02
N ASN A 30 3.50 -0.67 1.17
CA ASN A 30 3.41 -0.08 -0.15
C ASN A 30 2.84 1.35 -0.07
N GLN A 31 3.68 2.35 -0.37
CA GLN A 31 3.29 3.76 -0.28
C GLN A 31 2.13 4.11 -1.23
N ILE A 32 2.00 3.44 -2.38
CA ILE A 32 0.88 3.71 -3.29
C ILE A 32 -0.47 3.30 -2.68
N GLU A 33 -0.50 2.26 -1.84
CA GLU A 33 -1.72 1.85 -1.14
C GLU A 33 -2.12 2.87 -0.07
N ILE A 34 -1.14 3.47 0.61
CA ILE A 34 -1.38 4.59 1.53
C ILE A 34 -2.00 5.75 0.76
N TRP A 35 -1.41 6.13 -0.38
CA TRP A 35 -1.89 7.23 -1.21
C TRP A 35 -3.30 6.95 -1.75
N PHE A 36 -3.61 5.74 -2.23
CA PHE A 36 -4.97 5.36 -2.63
C PHE A 36 -5.97 5.47 -1.48
N GLY A 37 -5.55 5.13 -0.25
CA GLY A 37 -6.36 5.35 0.94
C GLY A 37 -6.67 6.84 1.18
N ILE A 38 -5.70 7.73 0.95
CA ILE A 38 -5.87 9.19 1.08
C ILE A 38 -6.81 9.72 0.00
N LEU A 39 -6.53 9.41 -1.28
CA LEU A 39 -7.40 9.74 -2.43
C LEU A 39 -8.84 9.29 -2.15
N THR A 40 -9.00 8.06 -1.66
CA THR A 40 -10.32 7.51 -1.36
C THR A 40 -11.02 8.35 -0.29
N ARG A 41 -10.35 8.64 0.84
CA ARG A 41 -10.96 9.40 1.94
C ARG A 41 -11.28 10.84 1.57
N GLN A 42 -10.41 11.51 0.81
CA GLN A 42 -10.50 12.93 0.53
C GLN A 42 -11.38 13.24 -0.69
N SER A 43 -11.35 12.40 -1.73
CA SER A 43 -11.97 12.73 -3.02
C SER A 43 -13.01 11.73 -3.52
N ILE A 44 -13.00 10.46 -3.10
CA ILE A 44 -13.87 9.42 -3.69
C ILE A 44 -15.01 9.02 -2.75
N ARG A 45 -14.74 8.77 -1.47
CA ARG A 45 -15.66 8.09 -0.54
C ARG A 45 -17.00 8.80 -0.34
N ARG A 46 -17.04 10.12 -0.50
CA ARG A 46 -18.25 10.94 -0.37
C ARG A 46 -18.73 11.52 -1.71
N GLY A 47 -18.08 11.18 -2.82
CA GLY A 47 -18.44 11.65 -4.15
C GLY A 47 -19.58 10.83 -4.74
N THR A 48 -20.53 11.50 -5.39
CA THR A 48 -21.52 10.87 -6.25
C THR A 48 -21.13 11.15 -7.69
N PHE A 49 -20.87 10.10 -8.47
CA PHE A 49 -20.39 10.22 -9.84
C PHE A 49 -21.47 9.72 -10.80
N SER A 50 -21.89 10.57 -11.73
CA SER A 50 -22.92 10.22 -12.72
C SER A 50 -22.41 9.32 -13.85
N SER A 51 -21.08 9.21 -14.01
CA SER A 51 -20.44 8.30 -14.96
C SER A 51 -18.98 8.02 -14.58
N VAL A 52 -18.40 6.99 -15.19
CA VAL A 52 -16.97 6.67 -15.06
C VAL A 52 -16.09 7.85 -15.51
N ASN A 53 -16.48 8.57 -16.58
CA ASN A 53 -15.71 9.72 -17.06
C ASN A 53 -15.62 10.84 -16.02
N VAL A 54 -16.68 11.07 -15.26
CA VAL A 54 -16.68 12.06 -14.16
C VAL A 54 -15.76 11.60 -13.03
N LEU A 55 -15.76 10.31 -12.68
CA LEU A 55 -14.83 9.75 -11.70
C LEU A 55 -13.36 9.87 -12.16
N VAL A 56 -13.07 9.53 -13.42
CA VAL A 56 -11.71 9.67 -13.98
C VAL A 56 -11.25 11.12 -13.92
N LYS A 57 -12.10 12.06 -14.33
CA LYS A 57 -11.79 13.48 -14.24
C LYS A 57 -11.51 13.90 -12.79
N GLN A 58 -12.34 13.49 -11.84
CA GLN A 58 -12.14 13.80 -10.42
C GLN A 58 -10.79 13.26 -9.91
N ILE A 59 -10.40 12.05 -10.30
CA ILE A 59 -9.11 11.46 -9.93
C ILE A 59 -7.96 12.28 -10.52
N HIS A 60 -8.05 12.69 -11.80
CA HIS A 60 -7.03 13.53 -12.43
C HIS A 60 -6.92 14.92 -11.77
N ASP A 61 -8.05 15.57 -11.49
CA ASP A 61 -8.08 16.87 -10.82
C ASP A 61 -7.41 16.76 -9.43
N TYR A 62 -7.71 15.69 -8.69
CA TYR A 62 -7.08 15.42 -7.39
C TYR A 62 -5.58 15.17 -7.51
N ILE A 63 -5.13 14.39 -8.50
CA ILE A 63 -3.70 14.14 -8.75
C ILE A 63 -2.97 15.45 -9.04
N ASN A 64 -3.55 16.32 -9.88
CA ASN A 64 -2.96 17.61 -10.21
C ASN A 64 -2.79 18.47 -8.95
N SER A 65 -3.85 18.60 -8.14
CA SER A 65 -3.81 19.36 -6.88
C SER A 65 -2.83 18.75 -5.87
N TRP A 66 -2.80 17.41 -5.74
CA TRP A 66 -1.86 16.73 -4.84
C TRP A 66 -0.40 17.01 -5.22
N ASN A 67 -0.09 17.02 -6.51
CA ASN A 67 1.27 17.19 -7.03
C ASN A 67 1.83 18.61 -6.85
N GLU A 68 0.99 19.62 -6.58
CA GLU A 68 1.45 21.00 -6.35
C GLU A 68 2.32 21.13 -5.09
N ASP A 69 2.08 20.32 -4.05
CA ASP A 69 2.84 20.32 -2.79
C ASP A 69 3.11 18.89 -2.28
N ALA A 70 3.28 17.94 -3.22
CA ALA A 70 3.53 16.56 -2.86
C ALA A 70 4.87 16.41 -2.13
N SER A 71 4.83 15.81 -0.94
CA SER A 71 6.02 15.48 -0.16
C SER A 71 6.14 13.97 0.06
N PRO A 72 7.37 13.44 0.18
CA PRO A 72 7.58 12.03 0.49
C PRO A 72 6.92 11.65 1.82
N PHE A 73 6.31 10.46 1.88
CA PHE A 73 5.80 9.92 3.14
C PHE A 73 6.94 9.67 4.11
N THR A 74 6.84 10.25 5.31
CA THR A 74 7.79 10.00 6.38
C THR A 74 7.31 8.85 7.25
N TRP A 75 8.09 7.77 7.29
CA TRP A 75 7.83 6.65 8.19
C TRP A 75 8.14 7.06 9.62
N THR A 76 7.10 7.10 10.47
CA THR A 76 7.25 7.46 11.89
C THR A 76 7.41 6.25 12.81
N ALA A 77 6.98 5.06 12.35
CA ALA A 77 7.12 3.83 13.13
C ALA A 77 8.56 3.32 13.09
N SER A 78 9.20 3.24 14.24
CA SER A 78 10.54 2.66 14.35
C SER A 78 10.50 1.13 14.24
N ALA A 79 11.58 0.53 13.74
CA ALA A 79 11.73 -0.92 13.72
C ALA A 79 11.56 -1.53 15.12
N LYS A 80 12.03 -0.84 16.16
CA LYS A 80 11.89 -1.27 17.57
C LYS A 80 10.42 -1.37 17.98
N GLU A 81 9.62 -0.36 17.67
CA GLU A 81 8.19 -0.36 18.00
C GLU A 81 7.42 -1.44 17.23
N ILE A 82 7.73 -1.62 15.94
CA ILE A 82 7.13 -2.67 15.12
C ILE A 82 7.43 -4.05 15.73
N LEU A 83 8.70 -4.32 16.04
CA LEU A 83 9.12 -5.59 16.63
C LEU A 83 8.50 -5.83 18.02
N ALA A 84 8.35 -4.78 18.83
CA ALA A 84 7.68 -4.87 20.12
C ALA A 84 6.21 -5.28 19.98
N LYS A 85 5.47 -4.66 19.04
CA LYS A 85 4.07 -5.01 18.75
C LYS A 85 3.93 -6.45 18.23
N VAL A 86 4.81 -6.88 17.33
CA VAL A 86 4.82 -8.25 16.80
C VAL A 86 5.00 -9.27 17.92
N ARG A 87 5.98 -9.05 18.81
CA ARG A 87 6.23 -9.95 19.96
C ARG A 87 5.02 -10.04 20.89
N LEU A 88 4.39 -8.91 21.18
CA LEU A 88 3.18 -8.87 22.02
C LEU A 88 2.06 -9.75 21.43
N VAL A 89 1.77 -9.59 20.14
CA VAL A 89 0.74 -10.39 19.46
C VAL A 89 1.11 -11.87 19.49
N GLN A 90 2.36 -12.24 19.20
CA GLN A 90 2.82 -13.62 19.24
C GLN A 90 2.66 -14.24 20.63
N THR A 91 3.00 -13.52 21.70
CA THR A 91 2.83 -14.01 23.07
C THR A 91 1.36 -14.22 23.41
N ASN A 92 0.47 -13.31 23.02
CA ASN A 92 -0.96 -13.42 23.28
C ASN A 92 -1.58 -14.60 22.53
N VAL A 93 -1.22 -14.78 21.25
CA VAL A 93 -1.69 -15.94 20.45
C VAL A 93 -1.24 -17.25 21.08
N LYS A 94 0.03 -17.37 21.52
CA LYS A 94 0.53 -18.57 22.20
C LYS A 94 -0.27 -18.88 23.47
N LYS A 95 -0.58 -17.86 24.30
CA LYS A 95 -1.40 -18.04 25.50
C LYS A 95 -2.79 -18.57 25.16
N LEU A 96 -3.44 -18.02 24.14
CA LEU A 96 -4.78 -18.45 23.72
C LEU A 96 -4.77 -19.91 23.22
N VAL A 97 -3.79 -20.29 22.40
CA VAL A 97 -3.67 -21.67 21.91
C VAL A 97 -3.44 -22.64 23.07
N ASN A 98 -2.56 -22.30 24.00
CA ASN A 98 -2.27 -23.14 25.16
C ASN A 98 -3.50 -23.30 26.07
N ASN A 99 -4.28 -22.23 26.27
CA ASN A 99 -5.49 -22.28 27.08
C ASN A 99 -6.60 -23.13 26.44
N ASN A 100 -6.67 -23.18 25.11
CA ASN A 100 -7.66 -23.97 24.37
C ASN A 100 -7.24 -25.42 24.11
N SER A 101 -6.03 -25.80 24.49
CA SER A 101 -5.49 -27.17 24.34
C SER A 101 -5.65 -28.01 25.61
N ASN A 102 -6.32 -27.48 26.64
CA ASN A 102 -6.75 -28.15 27.86
C ASN A 102 -8.27 -28.31 27.85
#